data_AF-A0A535ALE4-F1
#
_entry.id   AF-A0A535ALE4-F1
#
_cell.length_a   1.000
_cell.length_b   1.000
_cell.length_c   1.000
_cell.angle_alpha   90.00
_cell.angle_beta   90.00
_cell.angle_gamma   90.00
#
_symmetry.space_group_name_H-M   'P 1'
#
loop_
_entity.id
_entity.type
_entity.pdbx_description
1 polymer ?
#
loop_
_entity_poly.entity_id
_entity_poly.type
_entity_poly.pdbx_seq_one_letter_code
_entity_poly.pdbx_strand_id
1 'polypeptide(L)'
;MRLTRIEIEGFGTLQGMDLHFGPAMNLVVGPNEAGKSTLQEAIVTGLYGLESGDRRSAIVERTDRWRPWEGGGFGLAATSTPTRFGSSTSPTARS
;
A
#
# COMPACT_ATOMS: atom_id res chain seq x y z
N MET A 1 -10.33 -0.28 7.78
CA MET A 1 -9.59 0.61 6.87
C MET A 1 -9.86 0.16 5.44
N ARG A 2 -9.85 1.05 4.45
CA ARG A 2 -9.96 0.72 3.01
C ARG A 2 -8.93 1.47 2.19
N LEU A 3 -8.05 0.75 1.48
CA LEU A 3 -7.12 1.33 0.51
C LEU A 3 -7.87 1.83 -0.72
N THR A 4 -7.53 3.01 -1.23
CA THR A 4 -8.24 3.66 -2.34
C THR A 4 -7.34 4.04 -3.50
N ARG A 5 -6.06 4.33 -3.22
CA ARG A 5 -5.07 4.67 -4.24
C ARG A 5 -3.67 4.27 -3.77
N ILE A 6 -2.81 3.88 -4.69
CA ILE A 6 -1.37 3.83 -4.48
C ILE A 6 -0.67 4.50 -5.68
N GLU A 7 0.24 5.41 -5.37
CA GLU A 7 1.12 6.08 -6.33
C GLU A 7 2.53 5.54 -6.11
N ILE A 8 3.20 5.12 -7.18
CA ILE A 8 4.55 4.56 -7.16
C ILE A 8 5.38 5.34 -8.18
N GLU A 9 6.30 6.16 -7.69
CA GLU A 9 7.34 6.76 -8.53
C GLU A 9 8.31 5.66 -8.97
N GLY A 10 8.79 4.87 -8.00
CA GLY A 10 9.61 3.69 -8.25
C GLY A 10 9.74 2.81 -7.00
N PHE A 11 9.60 1.48 -7.16
CA PHE A 11 9.74 0.49 -6.09
C PHE A 11 10.04 -0.90 -6.67
N GLY A 12 11.27 -1.40 -6.48
CA GLY A 12 11.75 -2.63 -7.11
C GLY A 12 11.60 -2.60 -8.64
N THR A 13 10.74 -3.47 -9.17
CA THR A 13 10.41 -3.55 -10.62
C THR A 13 9.33 -2.57 -11.07
N LEU A 14 8.65 -1.88 -10.16
CA LEU A 14 7.54 -0.98 -10.49
C LEU A 14 8.07 0.42 -10.73
N GLN A 15 7.54 1.10 -11.77
CA GLN A 15 7.91 2.45 -12.17
C GLN A 15 6.67 3.22 -12.62
N GLY A 16 6.53 4.47 -12.17
CA GLY A 16 5.52 5.40 -12.67
C GLY A 16 4.09 4.87 -12.68
N MET A 17 3.65 4.23 -11.60
CA MET A 17 2.30 3.65 -11.50
C MET A 17 1.36 4.52 -10.66
N ASP A 18 0.10 4.59 -11.09
CA ASP A 18 -1.00 5.19 -10.33
C ASP A 18 -2.22 4.26 -10.41
N LEU A 19 -2.53 3.61 -9.29
CA LEU A 19 -3.57 2.58 -9.23
C LEU A 19 -4.68 2.98 -8.27
N HIS A 20 -5.93 2.84 -8.74
CA HIS A 20 -7.13 3.11 -7.96
C HIS A 20 -7.85 1.81 -7.58
N PHE A 21 -8.17 1.65 -6.30
CA PHE A 21 -8.84 0.46 -5.78
C PHE A 21 -10.34 0.70 -5.64
N GLY A 22 -11.12 -0.25 -6.15
CA GLY A 22 -12.56 -0.32 -5.97
C GLY A 22 -12.97 -0.72 -4.55
N PRO A 23 -14.25 -0.55 -4.18
CA PRO A 23 -14.77 -0.80 -2.84
C PRO A 23 -14.88 -2.28 -2.45
N ALA A 24 -14.78 -3.18 -3.43
CA ALA A 24 -14.96 -4.62 -3.26
C ALA A 24 -13.64 -5.37 -3.56
N MET A 25 -13.72 -6.54 -4.18
CA MET A 25 -12.54 -7.30 -4.58
C MET A 25 -11.83 -6.65 -5.77
N ASN A 26 -10.53 -6.40 -5.60
CA ASN A 26 -9.64 -5.92 -6.67
C ASN A 26 -8.77 -7.09 -7.12
N LEU A 27 -8.76 -7.40 -8.42
CA LEU A 27 -7.98 -8.50 -8.99
C LEU A 27 -6.83 -7.92 -9.83
N VAL A 28 -5.59 -8.22 -9.44
CA VAL A 28 -4.38 -7.84 -10.19
C VAL A 28 -3.89 -9.04 -10.99
N VAL A 29 -3.95 -8.96 -12.31
CA VAL A 29 -3.57 -10.03 -13.23
C VAL A 29 -2.40 -9.60 -14.10
N GLY A 30 -1.48 -10.51 -14.35
CA GLY A 30 -0.36 -10.30 -15.26
C GLY A 30 0.51 -11.55 -15.34
N PRO A 31 1.36 -11.66 -16.38
CA PRO A 31 2.32 -12.75 -16.52
C PRO A 31 3.23 -12.92 -15.30
N ASN A 32 3.94 -14.05 -15.22
CA ASN A 32 5.02 -14.17 -14.25
C ASN A 32 6.00 -13.00 -14.39
N GLU A 33 6.57 -12.57 -13.26
CA GLU A 33 7.54 -11.45 -13.21
C GLU A 33 6.97 -10.07 -13.57
N ALA A 34 5.68 -9.94 -13.88
CA ALA A 34 5.02 -8.65 -14.14
C ALA A 34 4.92 -7.70 -12.90
N GLY A 35 5.63 -7.99 -11.80
CA GLY A 35 5.68 -7.11 -10.62
C GLY A 35 4.51 -7.26 -9.64
N LYS A 36 3.64 -8.27 -9.77
CA LYS A 36 2.48 -8.47 -8.88
C LYS A 36 2.87 -8.64 -7.40
N SER A 37 3.89 -9.45 -7.10
CA SER A 37 4.40 -9.61 -5.73
C SER A 37 5.11 -8.34 -5.23
N THR A 38 5.79 -7.62 -6.13
CA THR A 38 6.36 -6.30 -5.83
C THR A 38 5.27 -5.29 -5.45
N LEU A 39 4.12 -5.32 -6.12
CA LEU A 39 2.98 -4.45 -5.82
C LEU A 39 2.40 -4.75 -4.44
N GLN A 40 2.29 -6.04 -4.07
CA GLN A 40 1.87 -6.43 -2.73
C GLN A 40 2.81 -5.83 -1.67
N GLU A 41 4.13 -5.95 -1.86
CA GLU A 41 5.13 -5.40 -0.92
C GLU A 41 5.11 -3.86 -0.88
N ALA A 42 4.87 -3.20 -2.03
CA ALA A 42 4.68 -1.74 -2.08
C ALA A 42 3.45 -1.30 -1.30
N ILE A 43 2.33 -2.03 -1.37
CA ILE A 43 1.12 -1.76 -0.59
C ILE A 43 1.42 -1.90 0.91
N VAL A 44 2.07 -2.99 1.33
CA VAL A 44 2.43 -3.20 2.75
C VAL A 44 3.34 -2.06 3.23
N THR A 45 4.36 -1.72 2.44
CA THR A 45 5.31 -0.63 2.76
C THR A 45 4.61 0.73 2.82
N GLY A 46 3.66 1.01 1.93
CA GLY A 46 2.90 2.27 1.96
C GLY A 46 1.97 2.43 3.15
N LEU A 47 1.51 1.32 3.74
CA LEU A 47 0.64 1.35 4.91
C LEU A 47 1.41 1.39 6.22
N TYR A 48 2.56 0.73 6.29
CA TYR A 48 3.29 0.52 7.54
C TYR A 48 4.69 1.16 7.55
N GLY A 49 5.09 1.82 6.47
CA GLY A 49 6.45 2.28 6.26
C GLY A 49 7.44 1.12 6.11
N LEU A 50 8.72 1.47 6.09
CA LEU A 50 9.83 0.51 6.07
C LEU A 50 10.23 0.05 7.48
N GLU A 51 9.40 0.33 8.49
CA GLU A 51 9.77 0.16 9.90
C GLU A 51 9.71 -1.31 10.33
N SER A 52 10.79 -1.76 10.94
CA SER A 52 10.86 -2.95 11.78
C SER A 52 11.61 -2.51 13.04
N GLY A 53 11.13 -2.92 14.22
CA GLY A 53 11.56 -2.40 15.52
C GLY A 53 13.08 -2.19 15.68
N ASP A 54 13.41 -1.06 16.31
CA ASP A 54 14.73 -0.56 16.70
C ASP A 54 15.87 -0.91 15.74
N ARG A 55 16.12 -0.09 14.69
CA ARG A 55 17.41 0.04 13.97
C ARG A 55 17.28 0.86 12.68
N ARG A 56 18.01 1.98 12.58
CA ARG A 56 18.29 2.66 11.29
C ARG A 56 18.81 1.70 10.21
N SER A 57 19.54 0.65 10.59
CA SER A 57 20.05 -0.35 9.66
C SER A 57 18.96 -1.18 8.98
N ALA A 58 17.84 -1.47 9.65
CA ALA A 58 16.73 -2.20 9.05
C ALA A 58 16.01 -1.36 7.96
N ILE A 59 15.93 -0.05 8.16
CA ILE A 59 15.40 0.89 7.16
C ILE A 59 16.34 0.95 5.95
N VAL A 60 17.66 1.03 6.17
CA VAL A 60 18.65 1.06 5.08
C VAL A 60 18.62 -0.24 4.27
N GLU A 61 18.61 -1.39 4.94
CA GLU A 61 18.56 -2.71 4.27
C GLU A 61 17.28 -2.88 3.43
N ARG A 62 16.13 -2.49 3.97
CA ARG A 62 14.86 -2.55 3.22
C ARG A 62 14.78 -1.49 2.12
N THR A 63 15.37 -0.32 2.33
CA THR A 63 15.48 0.71 1.30
C THR A 63 16.29 0.15 0.13
N ASP A 64 17.50 -0.35 0.39
CA ASP A 64 18.36 -0.94 -0.65
C ASP A 64 17.70 -2.10 -1.38
N ARG A 65 16.96 -2.96 -0.67
CA ARG A 65 16.21 -4.07 -1.27
C ARG A 65 15.19 -3.61 -2.32
N TRP A 66 14.51 -2.49 -2.07
CA TRP A 66 13.40 -2.01 -2.90
C TRP A 66 13.76 -0.82 -3.77
N ARG A 67 15.05 -0.46 -3.85
CA ARG A 67 15.50 0.55 -4.80
C ARG A 67 15.09 0.15 -6.23
N PRO A 68 14.57 1.10 -7.01
CA PRO A 68 14.33 0.96 -8.43
C PRO A 68 15.47 0.26 -9.17
N TRP A 69 15.16 -0.83 -9.89
CA TRP A 69 16.19 -1.58 -10.62
C TRP A 69 16.77 -0.78 -11.80
N GLU A 70 15.94 -0.01 -12.49
CA GLU A 70 16.36 0.84 -13.61
C GLU A 70 16.88 2.22 -13.16
N GLY A 71 17.02 2.44 -11.85
CA GLY A 71 17.28 3.77 -11.28
C GLY A 71 16.03 4.66 -11.29
N GLY A 72 16.21 5.97 -11.05
CA GLY A 72 15.10 6.92 -10.94
C GLY A 72 14.63 7.17 -9.50
N GLY A 73 13.49 7.83 -9.36
CA GLY A 73 12.93 8.21 -8.06
C GLY A 73 12.47 6.99 -7.26
N PHE A 74 12.85 6.94 -5.98
CA PHE A 74 12.34 5.95 -5.05
C PHE A 74 11.25 6.59 -4.20
N GLY A 75 10.02 6.15 -4.41
CA GLY A 75 8.87 6.81 -3.80
C GLY A 75 7.60 6.00 -3.98
N LEU A 76 6.82 5.95 -2.92
CA LEU A 76 5.45 5.44 -2.93
C LEU A 76 4.59 6.19 -1.93
N ALA A 77 3.31 6.35 -2.25
CA ALA A 77 2.31 6.94 -1.37
C ALA A 77 1.02 6.11 -1.43
N ALA A 78 0.48 5.74 -0.26
CA ALA A 78 -0.77 5.00 -0.16
C ALA A 78 -1.86 5.87 0.48
N THR A 79 -3.02 5.95 -0.18
CA THR A 79 -4.19 6.66 0.35
C THR A 79 -5.25 5.68 0.80
N SER A 80 -5.68 5.81 2.06
CA SER A 80 -6.72 4.96 2.64
C SER A 80 -7.80 5.78 3.35
N THR A 81 -9.00 5.23 3.37
CA THR A 81 -10.12 5.78 4.15
C THR A 81 -10.36 4.94 5.40
N PRO A 82 -10.65 5.56 6.56
CA PRO A 82 -11.04 4.82 7.75
C PRO A 82 -12.38 4.11 7.52
N THR A 83 -12.54 2.91 8.10
CA THR A 83 -13.86 2.24 8.11
C THR A 83 -14.70 2.92 9.16
N ARG A 84 -15.81 3.54 8.75
CA ARG A 84 -16.82 4.04 9.70
C ARG A 84 -17.62 2.86 10.20
N PHE A 85 -17.50 2.53 11.48
CA PHE A 85 -18.47 1.67 12.15
C PHE A 85 -19.71 2.51 12.46
N GLY A 86 -20.87 2.07 11.97
CA GLY A 86 -22.12 2.75 12.27
C GLY A 86 -22.39 2.72 13.78
N SER A 87 -22.55 3.88 14.40
CA SER A 87 -23.11 3.96 15.75
C SER A 87 -24.58 3.58 15.67
N SER A 88 -24.89 2.33 15.98
CA SER A 88 -26.25 1.85 16.21
C SER A 88 -26.81 2.58 17.43
N THR A 89 -27.41 3.75 17.21
CA THR A 89 -28.33 4.33 18.19
C THR A 89 -29.68 3.68 17.98
N SER A 90 -29.95 2.61 18.74
CA SER A 90 -31.30 2.08 18.86
C SER A 90 -32.20 3.17 19.42
N PRO A 91 -33.32 3.53 18.76
CA PRO A 91 -34.28 4.44 19.36
C PRO A 91 -34.96 3.71 20.52
N THR A 92 -34.82 4.25 21.72
CA THR A 92 -35.52 3.80 22.92
C THR A 92 -37.02 3.94 22.69
N ALA A 93 -37.72 2.83 22.49
CA ALA A 93 -39.17 2.81 22.50
C ALA A 93 -39.65 3.04 23.94
N ARG A 94 -40.06 4.27 24.25
CA ARG A 94 -40.97 4.56 25.36
C ARG A 94 -42.40 4.34 24.87
N SER A 95 -43.09 3.38 25.48
CA SER A 95 -44.54 3.38 25.68
C SER A 95 -44.88 2.48 26.86
#